data_AF-A0A1Y5K2Y7-F1
#
_entry.id   AF-A0A1Y5K2Y7-F1
#
_cell.length_a   1.000
_cell.length_b   1.000
_cell.length_c   1.000
_cell.angle_alpha   90.00
_cell.angle_beta   90.00
_cell.angle_gamma   90.00
#
_symmetry.space_group_name_H-M   'P 1'
#
loop_
_entity.id
_entity.type
_entity.pdbx_description
1 polymer ?
#
loop_
_entity_poly.entity_id
_entity_poly.type
_entity_poly.pdbx_seq_one_letter_code
_entity_poly.pdbx_strand_id
1 'polypeptide(L)'
;MRFALIIVILLVMSACSQPANPYEENMRMGKDALISGNYEEAYRYFEISLIERPQDSDAKILIEQAKSHIDENEMLKHIKEYWVDIDPLLQKYKGMAEKYRKYDKLDLTHQNKTNLAYINGISNDLKSVEEKYDEISGIIKLHEKLKSSISTLINYLEKDGVLVREVLKDAAIQELDDYNTELMKMIR
;
A
#
# COMPACT_ATOMS: atom_id res chain seq x y z
N MET A 1 -45.28 17.60 61.47
CA MET A 1 -44.79 16.46 60.66
C MET A 1 -44.64 16.84 59.17
N ARG A 2 -43.86 17.87 58.83
CA ARG A 2 -43.62 18.29 57.42
C ARG A 2 -42.14 18.36 57.03
N PHE A 3 -41.24 18.02 57.94
CA PHE A 3 -39.79 18.04 57.71
C PHE A 3 -39.18 16.66 57.37
N ALA A 4 -39.94 15.57 57.47
CA ALA A 4 -39.43 14.22 57.20
C ALA A 4 -39.42 13.83 55.71
N LEU A 5 -40.06 14.62 54.83
CA LEU A 5 -40.23 14.25 53.41
C LEU A 5 -39.11 14.75 52.48
N ILE A 6 -38.19 15.59 52.97
CA ILE A 6 -37.13 16.20 52.14
C ILE A 6 -35.84 15.35 52.12
N ILE A 7 -35.64 14.46 53.10
CA ILE A 7 -34.40 13.66 53.19
C ILE A 7 -34.41 12.43 52.25
N VAL A 8 -35.58 11.97 51.80
CA VAL A 8 -35.68 10.80 50.91
C VAL A 8 -35.34 11.12 49.44
N ILE A 9 -35.43 12.40 49.02
CA ILE A 9 -35.15 12.82 47.64
C ILE A 9 -33.65 12.98 47.37
N LEU A 10 -32.82 13.18 48.39
CA LEU A 10 -31.36 13.34 48.24
C LEU A 10 -30.59 12.00 48.13
N LEU A 11 -31.23 10.86 48.41
CA LEU A 11 -30.58 9.54 48.40
C LEU A 11 -30.69 8.78 47.07
N VAL A 12 -31.49 9.27 46.11
CA VAL A 12 -31.71 8.61 44.81
C VAL A 12 -30.79 9.14 43.70
N MET A 13 -30.05 10.22 43.96
CA MET A 13 -29.02 10.76 43.03
C MET A 13 -27.65 10.07 43.18
N SER A 14 -27.48 9.17 44.14
CA SER A 14 -26.31 8.27 44.22
C SER A 14 -26.42 7.10 43.22
N ALA A 15 -26.88 7.40 42.00
CA ALA A 15 -26.95 6.45 40.90
C ALA A 15 -25.53 6.08 40.47
N CYS A 16 -24.98 5.08 41.15
CA CYS A 16 -24.05 4.06 40.66
C CYS A 16 -23.08 4.49 39.54
N SER A 17 -22.20 5.45 39.78
CA SER A 17 -20.87 5.38 39.16
C SER A 17 -20.08 4.29 39.89
N GLN A 18 -20.40 3.02 39.63
CA GLN A 18 -19.46 1.96 40.00
C GLN A 18 -18.10 2.33 39.40
N PRO A 19 -16.98 2.15 40.13
CA PRO A 19 -15.67 2.39 39.55
C PRO A 19 -15.60 1.55 38.28
N ALA A 20 -15.47 2.22 37.13
CA ALA A 20 -15.47 1.56 35.84
C ALA A 20 -14.40 0.47 35.90
N ASN A 21 -14.81 -0.77 35.66
CA ASN A 21 -13.90 -1.90 35.60
C ASN A 21 -12.81 -1.55 34.57
N PRO A 22 -11.52 -1.52 34.95
CA PRO A 22 -10.44 -1.11 34.05
C PRO A 22 -10.48 -1.86 32.72
N TYR A 23 -10.84 -3.14 32.73
CA TYR A 23 -11.04 -3.92 31.51
C TYR A 23 -12.14 -3.34 30.61
N GLU A 24 -13.33 -3.03 31.16
CA GLU A 24 -14.47 -2.56 30.36
C GLU A 24 -14.19 -1.19 29.75
N GLU A 25 -13.52 -0.32 30.51
CA GLU A 25 -13.16 1.01 30.03
C GLU A 25 -12.12 0.93 28.89
N ASN A 26 -11.08 0.12 29.03
CA ASN A 26 -10.09 -0.06 27.97
C ASN A 26 -10.72 -0.75 26.73
N MET A 27 -11.59 -1.73 26.91
CA MET A 27 -12.32 -2.33 25.78
C MET A 27 -13.21 -1.32 25.05
N ARG A 28 -13.85 -0.41 25.78
CA ARG A 28 -14.65 0.68 25.20
C ARG A 28 -13.76 1.66 24.44
N MET A 29 -12.70 2.17 25.07
CA MET A 29 -11.75 3.10 24.45
C MET A 29 -11.07 2.49 23.22
N GLY A 30 -10.69 1.21 23.28
CA GLY A 30 -10.11 0.51 22.14
C GLY A 30 -11.07 0.41 20.95
N LYS A 31 -12.35 0.11 21.20
CA LYS A 31 -13.39 0.10 20.16
C LYS A 31 -13.64 1.49 19.58
N ASP A 32 -13.71 2.51 20.43
CA ASP A 32 -13.87 3.91 20.00
C ASP A 32 -12.68 4.35 19.12
N ALA A 33 -11.45 3.99 19.51
CA ALA A 33 -10.23 4.24 18.75
C ALA A 33 -10.22 3.48 17.41
N LEU A 34 -10.65 2.22 17.40
CA LEU A 34 -10.75 1.40 16.20
C LEU A 34 -11.74 2.00 15.19
N ILE A 35 -12.91 2.43 15.66
CA ILE A 35 -13.93 3.12 14.84
C ILE A 35 -13.37 4.45 14.29
N SER A 36 -12.54 5.13 15.08
CA SER A 36 -11.93 6.41 14.70
C SER A 36 -10.71 6.26 13.78
N GLY A 37 -10.26 5.03 13.49
CA GLY A 37 -9.07 4.75 12.69
C GLY A 37 -7.73 4.95 13.42
N ASN A 38 -7.76 5.15 14.75
CA ASN A 38 -6.57 5.29 15.58
C ASN A 38 -6.06 3.89 16.00
N TYR A 39 -5.58 3.11 15.04
CA TYR A 39 -5.32 1.67 15.22
C TYR A 39 -4.22 1.38 16.27
N GLU A 40 -3.18 2.20 16.35
CA GLU A 40 -2.12 2.07 17.36
C GLU A 40 -2.64 2.34 18.77
N GLU A 41 -3.59 3.26 18.90
CA GLU A 41 -4.26 3.54 20.17
C GLU A 41 -5.22 2.42 20.55
N ALA A 42 -6.01 1.94 19.60
CA ALA A 42 -6.88 0.79 19.76
C ALA A 42 -6.09 -0.44 20.23
N TYR A 43 -4.97 -0.74 19.56
CA TYR A 43 -4.05 -1.82 19.92
C TYR A 43 -3.60 -1.75 21.37
N ARG A 44 -3.10 -0.58 21.82
CA ARG A 44 -2.65 -0.38 23.20
C ARG A 44 -3.76 -0.59 24.23
N TYR A 45 -4.97 -0.08 23.98
CA TYR A 45 -6.10 -0.29 24.90
C TYR A 45 -6.50 -1.76 24.99
N PHE A 46 -6.50 -2.49 23.87
CA PHE A 46 -6.79 -3.93 23.88
C PHE A 46 -5.69 -4.75 24.55
N GLU A 47 -4.41 -4.37 24.41
CA GLU A 47 -3.32 -5.00 25.17
C GLU A 47 -3.50 -4.84 26.68
N ILE A 48 -3.84 -3.63 27.15
CA ILE A 48 -4.14 -3.39 28.57
C ILE A 48 -5.32 -4.26 29.02
N SER A 49 -6.34 -4.39 28.18
CA SER A 49 -7.50 -5.25 28.46
C SER A 49 -7.09 -6.73 28.61
N LEU A 50 -6.12 -7.22 27.83
CA LEU A 50 -5.59 -8.57 27.98
C LEU A 50 -4.70 -8.76 29.20
N ILE A 51 -4.08 -7.71 29.73
CA ILE A 51 -3.37 -7.79 31.02
C ILE A 51 -4.39 -8.09 32.13
N GLU A 52 -5.54 -7.43 32.11
CA GLU A 52 -6.63 -7.65 33.08
C GLU A 52 -7.34 -9.00 32.87
N ARG A 53 -7.53 -9.42 31.61
CA ARG A 53 -8.19 -10.68 31.25
C ARG A 53 -7.44 -11.44 30.14
N PRO A 54 -6.37 -12.20 30.46
CA PRO A 54 -5.52 -12.83 29.44
C PRO A 54 -6.19 -13.88 28.55
N GLN A 55 -7.32 -14.44 29.00
CA GLN A 55 -8.08 -15.47 28.27
C GLN A 55 -9.23 -14.89 27.44
N ASP A 56 -9.39 -13.57 27.40
CA ASP A 56 -10.46 -12.92 26.65
C ASP A 56 -10.25 -13.10 25.13
N SER A 57 -11.20 -13.78 24.48
CA SER A 57 -11.13 -14.03 23.04
C SER A 57 -11.39 -12.77 22.21
N ASP A 58 -12.27 -11.90 22.70
CA ASP A 58 -12.72 -10.73 21.95
C ASP A 58 -11.59 -9.70 21.85
N ALA A 59 -10.89 -9.43 22.97
CA ALA A 59 -9.73 -8.56 23.01
C ALA A 59 -8.59 -9.07 22.10
N LYS A 60 -8.37 -10.40 22.01
CA LYS A 60 -7.40 -10.99 21.08
C LYS A 60 -7.79 -10.74 19.62
N ILE A 61 -9.05 -10.96 19.26
CA ILE A 61 -9.54 -10.70 17.90
C ILE A 61 -9.36 -9.23 17.53
N LEU A 62 -9.70 -8.32 18.45
CA LEU A 62 -9.59 -6.89 18.22
C LEU A 62 -8.13 -6.41 18.12
N ILE A 63 -7.20 -7.03 18.85
CA ILE A 63 -5.76 -6.83 18.67
C ILE A 63 -5.33 -7.21 17.26
N GLU A 64 -5.70 -8.39 16.79
CA GLU A 64 -5.29 -8.84 15.45
C GLU A 64 -5.90 -7.96 14.35
N GLN A 65 -7.13 -7.49 14.56
CA GLN A 65 -7.74 -6.51 13.67
C GLN A 65 -6.98 -5.17 13.66
N ALA A 66 -6.63 -4.63 14.84
CA ALA A 66 -5.87 -3.38 14.93
C ALA A 66 -4.47 -3.52 14.30
N LYS A 67 -3.76 -4.62 14.56
CA LYS A 67 -2.47 -4.94 13.93
C LYS A 67 -2.58 -5.00 12.41
N SER A 68 -3.58 -5.70 11.88
CA SER A 68 -3.81 -5.78 10.44
C SER A 68 -3.90 -4.39 9.80
N HIS A 69 -4.61 -3.45 10.44
CA HIS A 69 -4.71 -2.09 9.93
C HIS A 69 -3.43 -1.25 10.10
N ILE A 70 -2.65 -1.50 11.16
CA ILE A 70 -1.32 -0.88 11.32
C ILE A 70 -0.40 -1.33 10.18
N ASP A 71 -0.33 -2.64 9.93
CA ASP A 71 0.49 -3.23 8.86
C ASP A 71 0.04 -2.73 7.48
N GLU A 72 -1.27 -2.63 7.23
CA GLU A 72 -1.83 -2.05 6.00
C GLU A 72 -1.41 -0.58 5.82
N ASN A 73 -1.49 0.24 6.87
CA ASN A 73 -1.09 1.64 6.83
C ASN A 73 0.42 1.82 6.58
N GLU A 74 1.25 0.98 7.21
CA GLU A 74 2.70 0.98 6.99
C GLU A 74 3.03 0.55 5.56
N MET A 75 2.38 -0.50 5.05
CA MET A 75 2.52 -0.91 3.66
C MET A 75 2.11 0.21 2.69
N LEU A 76 0.98 0.88 2.94
CA LEU A 76 0.51 1.98 2.11
C LEU A 76 1.51 3.15 2.09
N LYS A 77 2.16 3.44 3.21
CA LYS A 77 3.23 4.44 3.28
C LYS A 77 4.39 4.05 2.36
N HIS A 78 4.87 2.81 2.45
CA HIS A 78 5.95 2.33 1.59
C HIS A 78 5.56 2.34 0.10
N ILE A 79 4.32 2.00 -0.24
CA ILE A 79 3.83 2.05 -1.62
C ILE A 79 3.79 3.49 -2.15
N LYS A 80 3.41 4.46 -1.31
CA LYS A 80 3.45 5.89 -1.69
C LYS A 80 4.86 6.39 -1.91
N GLU A 81 5.81 5.99 -1.05
CA GLU A 81 7.22 6.32 -1.23
C GLU A 81 7.77 5.67 -2.51
N TYR A 82 7.45 4.41 -2.76
CA TYR A 82 7.82 3.70 -3.99
C TYR A 82 7.24 4.39 -5.24
N TRP A 83 5.98 4.84 -5.18
CA TRP A 83 5.36 5.61 -6.26
C TRP A 83 6.16 6.87 -6.60
N VAL A 84 6.59 7.63 -5.59
CA VAL A 84 7.39 8.85 -5.79
C VAL A 84 8.70 8.54 -6.51
N ASP A 85 9.36 7.44 -6.18
CA ASP A 85 10.63 7.06 -6.80
C ASP A 85 10.44 6.49 -8.22
N ILE A 86 9.37 5.73 -8.44
CA ILE A 86 9.15 5.02 -9.70
C ILE A 86 8.42 5.86 -10.75
N ASP A 87 7.56 6.80 -10.38
CA ASP A 87 6.77 7.61 -11.32
C ASP A 87 7.64 8.32 -12.38
N PRO A 88 8.77 8.96 -12.04
CA PRO A 88 9.65 9.56 -13.05
C PRO A 88 10.17 8.54 -14.07
N LEU A 89 10.46 7.31 -13.64
CA LEU A 89 10.91 6.22 -14.51
C LEU A 89 9.77 5.71 -15.38
N LEU A 90 8.56 5.61 -14.83
CA LEU A 90 7.35 5.24 -15.58
C LEU A 90 7.03 6.29 -16.65
N GLN A 91 7.14 7.59 -16.35
CA GLN A 91 6.93 8.64 -17.35
C GLN A 91 7.96 8.58 -18.47
N LYS A 92 9.24 8.35 -18.16
CA LYS A 92 10.30 8.13 -19.17
C LYS A 92 9.99 6.92 -20.04
N TYR A 93 9.63 5.80 -19.40
CA TYR A 93 9.31 4.54 -20.09
C TYR A 93 8.07 4.68 -20.97
N LYS A 94 6.99 5.28 -20.47
CA LYS A 94 5.77 5.56 -21.21
C LYS A 94 6.01 6.48 -22.39
N GLY A 95 6.72 7.59 -22.18
CA GLY A 95 7.06 8.52 -23.26
C GLY A 95 7.87 7.86 -24.37
N MET A 96 8.78 6.96 -24.01
CA MET A 96 9.50 6.12 -24.96
C MET A 96 8.56 5.17 -25.70
N ALA A 97 7.76 4.38 -25.00
CA ALA A 97 6.83 3.42 -25.58
C ALA A 97 5.81 4.10 -26.53
N GLU A 98 5.32 5.28 -26.18
CA GLU A 98 4.41 6.08 -27.02
C GLU A 98 5.10 6.65 -28.26
N LYS A 99 6.35 7.13 -28.13
CA LYS A 99 7.15 7.56 -29.28
C LYS A 99 7.31 6.42 -30.28
N TYR A 100 7.52 5.21 -29.77
CA TYR A 100 7.51 3.98 -30.57
C TYR A 100 6.16 3.58 -31.13
N ARG A 101 5.07 3.95 -30.46
CA ARG A 101 3.73 3.77 -31.00
C ARG A 101 3.54 4.48 -32.33
N LYS A 102 4.14 5.66 -32.48
CA LYS A 102 3.96 6.57 -33.63
C LYS A 102 4.92 6.35 -34.79
N TYR A 103 6.00 5.59 -34.62
CA TYR A 103 6.92 5.32 -35.74
C TYR A 103 6.31 4.31 -36.71
N ASP A 104 5.98 4.80 -37.91
CA ASP A 104 5.70 3.97 -39.07
C ASP A 104 7.02 3.47 -39.69
N LYS A 105 6.96 2.35 -40.42
CA LYS A 105 8.02 1.36 -40.77
C LYS A 105 9.39 1.84 -41.32
N LEU A 106 9.71 3.13 -41.39
CA LEU A 106 10.92 3.67 -42.01
C LEU A 106 12.04 4.00 -41.01
N ASP A 107 13.16 3.31 -41.21
CA ASP A 107 14.49 3.46 -40.58
C ASP A 107 14.59 3.35 -39.06
N LEU A 108 14.35 2.13 -38.56
CA LEU A 108 14.49 1.77 -37.16
C LEU A 108 15.95 1.53 -36.74
N THR A 109 16.90 1.39 -37.67
CA THR A 109 18.25 0.89 -37.36
C THR A 109 19.07 1.86 -36.51
N HIS A 110 19.11 3.14 -36.89
CA HIS A 110 19.82 4.16 -36.12
C HIS A 110 19.06 4.54 -34.83
N GLN A 111 17.73 4.56 -34.89
CA GLN A 111 16.88 4.88 -33.75
C GLN A 111 16.96 3.78 -32.67
N ASN A 112 17.05 2.51 -33.06
CA ASN A 112 17.14 1.39 -32.14
C ASN A 112 18.36 1.50 -31.22
N LYS A 113 19.53 1.93 -31.71
CA LYS A 113 20.72 2.08 -30.87
C LYS A 113 20.56 3.17 -29.82
N THR A 114 20.07 4.34 -30.21
CA THR A 114 19.80 5.45 -29.26
C THR A 114 18.76 5.07 -28.23
N ASN A 115 17.70 4.40 -28.68
CA ASN A 115 16.62 3.98 -27.82
C ASN A 115 17.01 2.82 -26.90
N LEU A 116 17.86 1.89 -27.36
CA LEU A 116 18.45 0.83 -26.53
C LEU A 116 19.29 1.44 -25.40
N ALA A 117 20.12 2.44 -25.71
CA ALA A 117 20.87 3.17 -24.69
C ALA A 117 19.93 3.87 -23.68
N TYR A 118 18.83 4.46 -24.14
CA TYR A 118 17.85 5.12 -23.29
C TYR A 118 17.13 4.14 -22.34
N ILE A 119 16.60 3.01 -22.86
CA ILE A 119 15.92 2.01 -22.01
C ILE A 119 16.88 1.31 -21.05
N ASN A 120 18.15 1.11 -21.45
CA ASN A 120 19.16 0.58 -20.54
C ASN A 120 19.47 1.57 -19.41
N GLY A 121 19.39 2.88 -19.67
CA GLY A 121 19.41 3.91 -18.63
C GLY A 121 18.26 3.73 -17.62
N ILE A 122 17.03 3.57 -18.10
CA ILE A 122 15.86 3.32 -17.24
C ILE A 122 16.03 2.02 -16.44
N SER A 123 16.51 0.95 -17.08
CA SER A 123 16.77 -0.34 -16.44
C SER A 123 17.82 -0.22 -15.32
N ASN A 124 18.85 0.61 -15.50
CA ASN A 124 19.84 0.86 -14.46
C ASN A 124 19.29 1.72 -13.32
N ASP A 125 18.54 2.79 -13.63
CA ASP A 125 17.86 3.61 -12.60
C ASP A 125 16.90 2.74 -11.77
N LEU A 126 16.25 1.76 -12.40
CA LEU A 126 15.32 0.84 -11.75
C LEU A 126 16.01 -0.06 -10.72
N LYS A 127 17.25 -0.51 -10.97
CA LYS A 127 18.03 -1.30 -10.00
C LYS A 127 18.28 -0.53 -8.70
N SER A 128 18.52 0.77 -8.78
CA SER A 128 18.68 1.60 -7.58
C SER A 128 17.39 1.71 -6.77
N VAL A 129 16.23 1.63 -7.42
CA VAL A 129 14.94 1.53 -6.73
C VAL A 129 14.75 0.13 -6.14
N GLU A 130 15.18 -0.92 -6.84
CA GLU A 130 15.13 -2.31 -6.35
C GLU A 130 15.83 -2.47 -4.99
N GLU A 131 17.07 -1.98 -4.90
CA GLU A 131 17.89 -2.03 -3.68
C GLU A 131 17.25 -1.31 -2.48
N LYS A 132 16.37 -0.33 -2.72
CA LYS A 132 15.70 0.43 -1.65
C LYS A 132 14.48 -0.32 -1.08
N TYR A 133 13.88 -1.23 -1.84
CA TYR A 133 12.61 -1.87 -1.52
C TYR A 133 12.66 -3.41 -1.55
N ASP A 134 13.86 -4.00 -1.52
CA ASP A 134 14.13 -5.44 -1.65
C ASP A 134 13.62 -6.27 -0.45
N GLU A 135 13.29 -5.63 0.66
CA GLU A 135 12.70 -6.29 1.85
C GLU A 135 11.17 -6.21 1.91
N ILE A 136 10.51 -5.40 1.06
CA ILE A 136 9.05 -5.15 1.15
C ILE A 136 8.31 -6.01 0.14
N SER A 137 7.85 -7.19 0.58
CA SER A 137 7.27 -8.23 -0.30
C SER A 137 6.16 -7.77 -1.26
N GLY A 138 5.31 -6.82 -0.86
CA GLY A 138 4.27 -6.23 -1.71
C GLY A 138 4.87 -5.43 -2.88
N ILE A 139 5.94 -4.68 -2.62
CA ILE A 139 6.64 -3.87 -3.62
C ILE A 139 7.49 -4.75 -4.55
N ILE A 140 8.15 -5.79 -4.03
CA ILE A 140 8.95 -6.73 -4.84
C ILE A 140 8.13 -7.27 -6.02
N LYS A 141 6.90 -7.72 -5.78
CA LYS A 141 6.03 -8.26 -6.84
C LYS A 141 5.68 -7.23 -7.91
N LEU A 142 5.38 -5.99 -7.52
CA LEU A 142 5.13 -4.89 -8.44
C LEU A 142 6.39 -4.56 -9.26
N HIS A 143 7.53 -4.50 -8.58
CA HIS A 143 8.82 -4.16 -9.17
C HIS A 143 9.25 -5.19 -10.22
N GLU A 144 9.08 -6.49 -9.95
CA GLU A 144 9.37 -7.58 -10.90
C GLU A 144 8.52 -7.49 -12.18
N LYS A 145 7.26 -7.07 -12.09
CA LYS A 145 6.42 -6.85 -13.28
C LYS A 145 6.95 -5.72 -14.15
N LEU A 146 7.37 -4.61 -13.54
CA LEU A 146 7.97 -3.50 -14.28
C LEU A 146 9.30 -3.91 -14.94
N LYS A 147 10.15 -4.66 -14.24
CA LYS A 147 11.40 -5.23 -14.78
C LYS A 147 11.13 -6.15 -15.98
N SER A 148 10.11 -7.00 -15.91
CA SER A 148 9.66 -7.84 -17.03
C SER A 148 9.31 -6.98 -18.25
N SER A 149 8.45 -5.97 -18.07
CA SER A 149 7.99 -5.08 -19.15
C SER A 149 9.15 -4.36 -19.85
N ILE A 150 10.11 -3.86 -19.06
CA ILE A 150 11.32 -3.21 -19.57
C ILE A 150 12.22 -4.22 -20.30
N SER A 151 12.40 -5.42 -19.74
CA SER A 151 13.20 -6.48 -20.36
C SER A 151 12.60 -6.94 -21.70
N THR A 152 11.27 -7.05 -21.79
CA THR A 152 10.55 -7.33 -23.04
C THR A 152 10.84 -6.27 -24.10
N LEU A 153 10.83 -4.99 -23.71
CA LEU A 153 11.16 -3.89 -24.63
C LEU A 153 12.64 -3.90 -25.05
N ILE A 154 13.58 -4.17 -24.14
CA ILE A 154 15.00 -4.33 -24.46
C ILE A 154 15.19 -5.44 -25.50
N ASN A 155 14.61 -6.62 -25.25
CA ASN A 155 14.66 -7.76 -26.15
C ASN A 155 14.07 -7.45 -27.53
N TYR A 156 13.02 -6.61 -27.60
CA TYR A 156 12.48 -6.10 -28.87
C TYR A 156 13.51 -5.25 -29.62
N LEU A 157 14.20 -4.35 -28.91
CA LEU A 157 15.14 -3.39 -29.53
C LEU A 157 16.41 -4.07 -30.03
N GLU A 158 16.81 -5.17 -29.41
CA GLU A 158 17.96 -5.97 -29.80
C GLU A 158 17.69 -6.89 -31.00
N LYS A 159 16.42 -7.23 -31.29
CA LYS A 159 16.08 -8.17 -32.36
C LYS A 159 15.92 -7.49 -33.73
N ASP A 160 16.65 -8.03 -34.70
CA ASP A 160 16.47 -7.69 -36.12
C ASP A 160 15.30 -8.48 -36.74
N GLY A 161 14.13 -7.85 -36.87
CA GLY A 161 12.99 -8.46 -37.58
C GLY A 161 11.68 -7.67 -37.44
N VAL A 162 10.95 -7.42 -38.53
CA VAL A 162 9.73 -6.57 -38.53
C VAL A 162 8.55 -7.23 -37.80
N LEU A 163 8.33 -8.53 -37.96
CA LEU A 163 7.16 -9.23 -37.39
C LEU A 163 7.26 -9.43 -35.87
N VAL A 164 8.47 -9.73 -35.39
CA VAL A 164 8.79 -9.86 -33.95
C VAL A 164 8.61 -8.53 -33.24
N ARG A 165 8.79 -7.42 -33.98
CA ARG A 165 8.64 -6.09 -33.44
C ARG A 165 7.18 -5.79 -33.07
N GLU A 166 6.25 -5.92 -34.00
CA GLU A 166 4.84 -5.53 -33.76
C GLU A 166 4.21 -6.24 -32.54
N VAL A 167 4.45 -7.55 -32.39
CA VAL A 167 3.92 -8.35 -31.27
C VAL A 167 4.52 -7.97 -29.91
N LEU A 168 5.84 -7.77 -29.84
CA LEU A 168 6.51 -7.44 -28.56
C LEU A 168 6.24 -6.00 -28.10
N LYS A 169 5.95 -5.09 -29.04
CA LYS A 169 5.53 -3.71 -28.75
C LYS A 169 4.20 -3.66 -28.01
N ASP A 170 3.19 -4.36 -28.53
CA ASP A 170 1.86 -4.37 -27.91
C ASP A 170 1.90 -5.08 -26.56
N ALA A 171 2.72 -6.13 -26.42
CA ALA A 171 2.96 -6.81 -25.15
C ALA A 171 3.57 -5.88 -24.09
N ALA A 172 4.62 -5.11 -24.43
CA ALA A 172 5.27 -4.19 -23.49
C ALA A 172 4.33 -3.05 -23.04
N ILE A 173 3.45 -2.57 -23.92
CA ILE A 173 2.45 -1.54 -23.55
C ILE A 173 1.39 -2.14 -22.62
N GLN A 174 0.89 -3.34 -22.92
CA GLN A 174 -0.08 -4.02 -22.07
C GLN A 174 0.48 -4.31 -20.68
N GLU A 175 1.72 -4.79 -20.58
CA GLU A 175 2.39 -5.05 -19.29
C GLU A 175 2.51 -3.76 -18.44
N LEU A 176 2.75 -2.60 -19.08
CA LEU A 176 2.79 -1.31 -18.39
C LEU A 176 1.41 -0.87 -17.87
N ASP A 177 0.37 -1.06 -18.67
CA ASP A 177 -1.01 -0.71 -18.28
C ASP A 177 -1.50 -1.61 -17.13
N ASP A 178 -1.14 -2.90 -17.17
CA ASP A 178 -1.42 -3.85 -16.10
C ASP A 178 -0.69 -3.45 -14.81
N TYR A 179 0.60 -3.11 -14.90
CA TYR A 179 1.38 -2.59 -13.77
C TYR A 179 0.74 -1.34 -13.15
N ASN A 180 0.39 -0.34 -13.96
CA ASN A 180 -0.24 0.89 -13.48
C ASN A 180 -1.59 0.60 -12.80
N THR A 181 -2.36 -0.33 -13.36
CA THR A 181 -3.65 -0.74 -12.80
C THR A 181 -3.49 -1.36 -11.42
N GLU A 182 -2.50 -2.23 -11.23
CA GLU A 182 -2.23 -2.86 -9.93
C GLU A 182 -1.73 -1.86 -8.90
N LEU A 183 -0.80 -0.99 -9.28
CA LEU A 183 -0.26 0.03 -8.39
C LEU A 183 -1.35 0.99 -7.91
N MET A 184 -2.24 1.42 -8.81
CA MET A 184 -3.37 2.27 -8.45
C MET A 184 -4.42 1.57 -7.59
N LYS A 185 -4.53 0.22 -7.63
CA LYS A 185 -5.38 -0.54 -6.71
C LYS A 185 -4.80 -0.57 -5.29
N MET A 186 -3.49 -0.55 -5.13
CA MET A 186 -2.85 -0.58 -3.81
C MET A 186 -2.80 0.79 -3.13
N ILE A 187 -2.90 1.88 -3.90
CA ILE A 187 -2.90 3.26 -3.36
C ILE A 187 -4.29 3.73 -2.90
N ARG A 188 -5.36 3.13 -3.44
CA ARG A 188 -6.77 3.48 -3.17
C ARG A 188 -7.29 2.81 -1.91
#